data_AF-A0A933S2T5-F1
#
_entry.id   AF-A0A933S2T5-F1
#
_cell.length_a   1.000
_cell.length_b   1.000
_cell.length_c   1.000
_cell.angle_alpha   90.00
_cell.angle_beta   90.00
_cell.angle_gamma   90.00
#
_symmetry.space_group_name_H-M   'P 1'
#
loop_
_entity.id
_entity.type
_entity.pdbx_description
1 polymer ?
#
loop_
_entity_poly.entity_id
_entity_poly.type
_entity_poly.pdbx_seq_one_letter_code
_entity_poly.pdbx_strand_id
1 'polypeptide(L)'
;MTVPLTSRPRIKLPASAKVGDVIEIRTLFEHPMEPGFRRAPDGQPIPRDILARFHAQANGERVVQVDLRNATSANPYLVFHARIVGPTDFDFVWTHEDGRTASTAAHVAVK
;
A
#
# COMPACT_ATOMS: atom_id res chain seq x y z
N MET A 1 -0.75 -2.72 -22.02
CA MET A 1 -0.50 -3.97 -21.30
C MET A 1 -0.41 -3.60 -19.84
N THR A 2 -1.36 -4.02 -19.01
CA THR A 2 -1.40 -3.67 -17.59
C THR A 2 -0.23 -4.32 -16.86
N VAL A 3 0.46 -3.57 -16.01
CA VAL A 3 1.63 -4.09 -15.29
C VAL A 3 1.18 -5.23 -14.37
N PRO A 4 1.90 -6.37 -14.33
CA PRO A 4 1.61 -7.42 -13.37
C PRO A 4 1.84 -6.89 -11.95
N LEU A 5 0.92 -7.17 -11.01
CA LEU A 5 1.07 -6.84 -9.59
C LEU A 5 2.09 -7.75 -8.87
N THR A 6 3.15 -8.13 -9.57
CA THR A 6 4.25 -8.98 -9.10
C THR A 6 5.25 -8.25 -8.22
N SER A 7 5.11 -6.93 -8.07
CA SER A 7 5.92 -6.09 -7.20
C SER A 7 5.82 -6.57 -5.75
N ARG A 8 6.94 -6.90 -5.11
CA ARG A 8 6.96 -7.20 -3.66
C ARG A 8 6.76 -5.90 -2.89
N PRO A 9 5.64 -5.73 -2.14
CA PRO A 9 5.45 -4.54 -1.31
C PRO A 9 6.54 -4.46 -0.24
N ARG A 10 7.04 -3.26 0.04
CA ARG A 10 8.04 -3.02 1.08
C ARG A 10 7.38 -2.35 2.27
N ILE A 11 7.53 -2.98 3.44
CA ILE A 11 6.97 -2.49 4.70
C ILE A 11 8.11 -2.25 5.69
N LYS A 12 8.04 -1.11 6.38
CA LYS A 12 8.93 -0.80 7.49
C LYS A 12 8.11 -0.42 8.71
N LEU A 13 8.28 -1.20 9.76
CA LEU A 13 7.69 -1.04 11.09
C LEU A 13 8.58 -1.77 12.11
N PRO A 14 8.52 -1.41 13.41
CA PRO A 14 9.32 -2.08 14.43
C PRO A 14 8.86 -3.52 14.65
N ALA A 15 9.80 -4.46 14.79
CA ALA A 15 9.48 -5.86 15.09
C ALA A 15 8.87 -6.07 16.49
N SER A 16 9.04 -5.10 17.40
CA SER A 16 8.46 -5.12 18.74
C SER A 16 8.18 -3.71 19.27
N ALA A 17 7.14 -3.59 20.10
CA ALA A 17 6.72 -2.35 20.76
C ALA A 17 6.18 -2.63 22.17
N LYS A 18 5.95 -1.60 22.99
CA LYS A 18 5.23 -1.74 24.26
C LYS A 18 3.73 -1.54 24.06
N VAL A 19 2.93 -2.12 24.96
CA VAL A 19 1.50 -1.78 25.01
C VAL A 19 1.34 -0.28 25.26
N GLY A 20 0.52 0.37 24.45
CA GLY A 20 0.28 1.80 24.47
C GLY A 20 1.17 2.61 23.51
N ASP A 21 2.24 2.04 22.96
CA ASP A 21 3.12 2.74 22.01
C ASP A 21 2.35 3.08 20.72
N VAL A 22 2.65 4.24 20.14
CA VAL A 22 2.22 4.61 18.79
C VAL A 22 3.41 4.37 17.86
N ILE A 23 3.28 3.40 16.96
CA ILE A 23 4.33 3.07 15.99
C ILE A 23 4.06 3.76 14.66
N GLU A 24 5.14 4.13 13.96
CA GLU A 24 5.08 4.59 12.58
C GLU A 24 5.20 3.39 11.63
N ILE A 25 4.30 3.33 10.66
CA ILE A 25 4.25 2.29 9.63
C ILE A 25 4.47 2.98 8.29
N ARG A 26 5.47 2.51 7.55
CA ARG A 26 5.81 3.01 6.22
C ARG A 26 5.62 1.91 5.20
N THR A 27 4.92 2.22 4.11
CA THR A 27 4.67 1.28 3.03
C THR A 27 5.13 1.87 1.70
N LEU A 28 5.76 1.06 0.85
CA LEU A 28 6.13 1.41 -0.51
C LEU A 28 5.69 0.28 -1.43
N PHE A 29 4.93 0.61 -2.47
CA PHE A 29 4.50 -0.35 -3.48
C PHE A 29 5.03 0.09 -4.84
N GLU A 30 5.85 -0.74 -5.50
CA GLU A 30 6.43 -0.43 -6.80
C GLU A 30 5.36 -0.54 -7.91
N HIS A 31 4.97 0.60 -8.47
CA HIS A 31 3.90 0.71 -9.45
C HIS A 31 4.01 2.03 -10.23
N PRO A 32 3.80 2.05 -11.56
CA PRO A 32 3.95 3.26 -12.37
C PRO A 32 2.92 4.35 -12.05
N MET A 33 1.70 3.97 -11.64
CA MET A 33 0.58 4.90 -11.42
C MET A 33 0.31 5.80 -12.63
N GLU A 34 0.18 5.21 -13.82
CA GLU A 34 -0.03 5.93 -15.07
C GLU A 34 -1.45 6.52 -15.10
N PRO A 35 -1.60 7.87 -15.11
CA PRO A 35 -2.92 8.51 -15.02
C PRO A 35 -3.77 8.37 -16.29
N GLY A 36 -3.16 7.97 -17.42
CA GLY A 36 -3.81 7.85 -18.72
C GLY A 36 -3.87 9.15 -19.54
N PHE A 37 -3.19 10.21 -19.08
CA PHE A 37 -3.14 11.51 -19.76
C PHE A 37 -1.89 11.70 -20.64
N ARG A 38 -0.89 10.83 -20.49
CA ARG A 38 0.36 10.91 -21.25
C ARG A 38 0.22 10.29 -22.63
N ARG A 39 1.08 10.73 -23.55
CA ARG A 39 1.21 10.16 -24.89
C ARG A 39 2.60 9.55 -25.06
N ALA A 40 2.67 8.45 -25.80
CA ALA A 40 3.90 7.82 -26.22
C ALA A 40 4.58 8.65 -27.34
N PRO A 41 5.85 8.38 -27.68
CA PRO A 41 6.58 9.12 -28.73
C PRO A 41 5.91 9.07 -30.11
N ASP A 42 5.13 8.02 -30.39
CA ASP A 42 4.33 7.86 -31.61
C ASP A 42 2.99 8.62 -31.59
N GLY A 43 2.72 9.38 -30.53
CA GLY A 43 1.51 10.17 -30.33
C GLY A 43 0.32 9.38 -29.75
N GLN A 44 0.43 8.07 -29.59
CA GLN A 44 -0.66 7.24 -29.05
C GLN A 44 -0.87 7.51 -27.55
N PRO A 45 -2.13 7.51 -27.06
CA PRO A 45 -2.39 7.65 -25.63
C PRO A 45 -1.86 6.43 -24.88
N ILE A 46 -1.20 6.68 -23.74
CA ILE A 46 -0.81 5.60 -22.83
C ILE A 46 -2.03 5.23 -22.00
N PRO A 47 -2.46 3.95 -21.98
CA PRO A 47 -3.59 3.53 -21.16
C PRO A 47 -3.33 3.80 -19.68
N ARG A 48 -4.41 4.18 -18.99
CA ARG A 48 -4.41 4.30 -17.53
C ARG A 48 -4.06 2.97 -16.88
N ASP A 49 -3.23 3.03 -15.84
CA ASP A 49 -2.80 1.88 -15.04
C ASP A 49 -2.51 2.39 -13.62
N ILE A 50 -3.51 2.28 -12.73
CA ILE A 50 -3.40 2.75 -11.35
C ILE A 50 -3.83 1.71 -10.30
N LEU A 51 -3.18 1.79 -9.14
CA LEU A 51 -3.76 1.26 -7.91
C LEU A 51 -4.98 2.11 -7.52
N ALA A 52 -6.10 1.47 -7.22
CA ALA A 52 -7.36 2.12 -6.86
C ALA A 52 -7.54 2.29 -5.35
N ARG A 53 -6.99 1.36 -4.55
CA ARG A 53 -7.14 1.36 -3.10
C ARG A 53 -5.95 0.73 -2.39
N PHE A 54 -5.62 1.27 -1.23
CA PHE A 54 -4.80 0.62 -0.22
C PHE A 54 -5.62 0.48 1.07
N HIS A 55 -5.47 -0.63 1.79
CA HIS A 55 -5.95 -0.74 3.16
C HIS A 55 -4.99 -1.55 4.03
N ALA A 56 -5.00 -1.25 5.33
CA ALA A 56 -4.29 -2.03 6.33
C ALA A 56 -5.24 -2.44 7.47
N GLN A 57 -5.05 -3.64 7.97
CA GLN A 57 -5.76 -4.20 9.12
C GLN A 57 -4.76 -4.60 10.20
N ALA A 58 -5.18 -4.53 11.45
CA ALA A 58 -4.46 -5.01 12.63
C ALA A 58 -5.37 -6.01 13.35
N ASN A 59 -4.95 -7.27 13.46
CA ASN A 59 -5.74 -8.35 14.07
C ASN A 59 -7.18 -8.45 13.50
N GLY A 60 -7.35 -8.20 12.20
CA GLY A 60 -8.65 -8.22 11.52
C GLY A 60 -9.46 -6.92 11.62
N GLU A 61 -9.02 -5.92 12.38
CA GLU A 61 -9.67 -4.60 12.45
C GLU A 61 -9.01 -3.60 11.49
N ARG A 62 -9.80 -2.83 10.76
CA ARG A 62 -9.28 -1.85 9.78
C ARG A 62 -8.64 -0.66 10.47
N VAL A 63 -7.35 -0.46 10.23
CA VAL A 63 -6.57 0.68 10.73
C VAL A 63 -6.66 1.87 9.80
N VAL A 64 -6.55 1.62 8.49
CA VAL A 64 -6.59 2.67 7.48
C VAL A 64 -7.13 2.14 6.16
N GLN A 65 -7.81 3.01 5.43
CA GLN A 65 -8.14 2.83 4.02
C GLN A 65 -7.85 4.12 3.27
N VAL A 66 -7.21 3.98 2.12
CA VAL A 66 -6.83 5.10 1.25
C VAL A 66 -7.33 4.78 -0.15
N ASP A 67 -8.15 5.66 -0.69
CA ASP A 67 -8.52 5.62 -2.10
C ASP A 67 -7.45 6.36 -2.92
N LEU A 68 -6.82 5.63 -3.84
CA LEU A 68 -5.77 6.14 -4.72
C LEU A 68 -6.40 6.56 -6.05
N ARG A 69 -5.98 7.72 -6.57
CA ARG A 69 -6.58 8.35 -7.75
C ARG A 69 -5.49 8.99 -8.62
N ASN A 70 -5.90 9.64 -9.70
CA ASN A 70 -4.98 10.48 -10.46
C ASN A 70 -4.38 11.55 -9.52
N ALA A 71 -3.12 11.90 -9.77
CA ALA A 71 -2.25 12.69 -8.89
C ALA A 71 -1.57 11.93 -7.73
N THR A 72 -1.85 10.63 -7.54
CA THR A 72 -0.92 9.78 -6.77
C THR A 72 0.36 9.54 -7.59
N SER A 73 1.52 9.79 -7.00
CA SER A 73 2.82 9.58 -7.64
C SER A 73 3.10 8.10 -7.90
N ALA A 74 3.98 7.85 -8.89
CA ALA A 74 4.60 6.54 -9.07
C ALA A 74 5.25 6.05 -7.77
N ASN A 75 5.24 4.74 -7.59
CA ASN A 75 5.67 4.05 -6.37
C ASN A 75 4.99 4.59 -5.10
N PRO A 76 3.66 4.42 -4.96
CA PRO A 76 2.92 4.98 -3.82
C PRO A 76 3.59 4.66 -2.48
N TYR A 77 3.98 5.73 -1.78
CA TYR A 77 4.57 5.70 -0.46
C TYR A 77 3.58 6.29 0.54
N LEU A 78 3.21 5.50 1.54
CA LEU A 78 2.26 5.91 2.59
C LEU A 78 2.93 5.77 3.95
N VAL A 79 2.68 6.76 4.82
CA VAL A 79 3.08 6.75 6.21
C VAL A 79 1.87 6.99 7.06
N PHE A 80 1.66 6.13 8.05
CA PHE A 80 0.59 6.29 9.03
C PHE A 80 1.04 5.70 10.37
N HIS A 81 0.22 5.92 11.39
CA HIS A 81 0.52 5.49 12.75
C HIS A 81 -0.55 4.55 13.28
N ALA A 82 -0.14 3.59 14.10
CA ALA A 82 -1.05 2.69 14.80
C ALA A 82 -0.65 2.59 16.28
N ARG A 83 -1.64 2.55 17.17
CA ARG A 83 -1.41 2.28 18.59
C ARG A 83 -1.38 0.78 18.82
N ILE A 84 -0.35 0.29 19.50
CA ILE A 84 -0.20 -1.13 19.84
C ILE A 84 -0.90 -1.40 21.17
N VAL A 85 -1.86 -2.32 21.18
CA VAL A 85 -2.60 -2.75 22.38
C VAL A 85 -2.25 -4.16 22.84
N GLY A 86 -1.46 -4.88 22.03
CA GLY A 86 -1.07 -6.27 22.22
C GLY A 86 -0.23 -6.74 21.02
N PRO A 87 0.20 -8.02 20.99
CA PRO A 87 0.78 -8.60 19.77
C PRO A 87 -0.14 -8.34 18.58
N THR A 88 0.43 -7.85 17.49
CA THR A 88 -0.36 -7.35 16.36
C THR A 88 0.13 -7.94 15.05
N ASP A 89 -0.77 -8.65 14.37
CA ASP A 89 -0.61 -9.07 12.99
C ASP A 89 -1.22 -8.00 12.08
N PHE A 90 -0.38 -7.42 11.23
CA PHE A 90 -0.80 -6.47 10.21
C PHE A 90 -0.94 -7.13 8.85
N ASP A 91 -2.06 -6.89 8.19
CA ASP A 91 -2.29 -7.23 6.79
C ASP A 91 -2.39 -5.95 5.96
N PHE A 92 -1.61 -5.87 4.88
CA PHE A 92 -1.58 -4.75 3.96
C PHE A 92 -2.03 -5.21 2.58
N VAL A 93 -2.97 -4.50 1.97
CA VAL A 93 -3.53 -4.88 0.67
C VAL A 93 -3.62 -3.68 -0.25
N TRP A 94 -3.10 -3.84 -1.46
CA TRP A 94 -3.28 -2.94 -2.58
C TRP A 94 -4.22 -3.59 -3.59
N THR A 95 -5.18 -2.80 -4.06
CA THR A 95 -6.15 -3.20 -5.08
C THR A 95 -5.94 -2.33 -6.31
N HIS A 96 -5.70 -2.97 -7.44
CA HIS A 96 -5.62 -2.33 -8.75
C HIS A 96 -7.02 -2.06 -9.31
N GLU A 97 -7.17 -1.09 -10.21
CA GLU A 97 -8.48 -0.67 -10.73
C GLU A 97 -9.21 -1.75 -11.55
N ASP A 98 -8.50 -2.76 -12.04
CA ASP A 98 -9.07 -3.95 -12.68
C ASP A 98 -9.46 -5.08 -11.70
N GLY A 99 -9.37 -4.83 -10.40
CA GLY A 99 -9.77 -5.75 -9.34
C GLY A 99 -8.68 -6.71 -8.86
N ARG A 100 -7.51 -6.78 -9.53
CA ARG A 100 -6.38 -7.58 -9.04
C ARG A 100 -5.85 -7.01 -7.71
N THR A 101 -5.34 -7.88 -6.86
CA THR A 101 -4.81 -7.49 -5.54
C THR A 101 -3.41 -8.01 -5.32
N ALA A 102 -2.64 -7.26 -4.52
CA ALA A 102 -1.39 -7.70 -3.93
C ALA A 102 -1.40 -7.43 -2.43
N SER A 103 -0.82 -8.34 -1.66
CA SER A 103 -0.80 -8.25 -0.20
C SER A 103 0.56 -8.58 0.40
N THR A 104 0.77 -8.12 1.62
CA THR A 104 1.88 -8.53 2.47
C THR A 104 1.45 -8.43 3.93
N ALA A 105 2.14 -9.15 4.80
CA ALA A 105 1.85 -9.17 6.23
C ALA A 105 3.11 -8.86 7.05
N ALA A 106 2.91 -8.34 8.25
CA ALA A 106 3.98 -8.10 9.20
C ALA A 106 3.50 -8.31 10.64
N HIS A 107 4.39 -8.75 11.50
CA HIS A 107 4.09 -8.98 12.91
C HIS A 107 4.83 -7.99 13.81
N VAL A 108 4.13 -7.49 14.83
CA VAL A 108 4.70 -6.71 15.93
C VAL A 108 4.50 -7.46 17.24
N ALA A 109 5.61 -7.90 17.84
CA ALA A 109 5.60 -8.48 19.17
C ALA A 109 5.46 -7.39 20.26
N VAL A 110 4.96 -7.76 21.43
CA VAL A 110 4.97 -6.87 22.60
C VAL A 110 6.12 -7.24 23.52
N LYS A 111 6.82 -6.21 24.03
CA LYS A 111 7.87 -6.35 25.05
C LYS A 111 7.31 -6.34 26.46
#